data_AF-A0A101HJT0-F1
#
_entry.id   AF-A0A101HJT0-F1
#
_cell.length_a   1.000
_cell.length_b   1.000
_cell.length_c   1.000
_cell.angle_alpha   90.00
_cell.angle_beta   90.00
_cell.angle_gamma   90.00
#
_symmetry.space_group_name_H-M   'P 1'
#
loop_
_entity.id
_entity.type
_entity.pdbx_description
1 polymer ?
#
loop_
_entity_poly.entity_id
_entity_poly.type
_entity_poly.pdbx_seq_one_letter_code
_entity_poly.pdbx_strand_id
1 'polypeptide(L)'
;MRYTVNIFFLLLSLMSEANNYDIRVLSNKDGLSNSSVNVVFQDSNKLMWFGTWDGLNMYNGKEFRVYKPSTGNAESISNNIIRDIIEEKKDILWIATDFGINRLNIRENKFERFFVDSLHREVTNEHSYLIAGNRSGRIIASVYQQGIYFFHSINNRFEPLDIDEPLNIRKIIIDDKDQLWILTKEKLLFKIALRQHEDQLIVTDID
;
A
#
# COMPACT_ATOMS: atom_id res chain seq x y z
N MET A 1 -12.86 -77.81 21.32
CA MET A 1 -12.41 -76.49 21.82
C MET A 1 -12.48 -75.48 20.69
N ARG A 2 -13.38 -74.50 20.77
CA ARG A 2 -13.50 -73.40 19.80
C ARG A 2 -12.76 -72.20 20.37
N TYR A 3 -11.80 -71.66 19.63
CA TYR A 3 -11.14 -70.40 19.99
C TYR A 3 -11.84 -69.25 19.26
N THR A 4 -12.48 -68.37 20.02
CA THR A 4 -12.99 -67.09 19.51
C THR A 4 -11.86 -66.06 19.54
N VAL A 5 -11.48 -65.55 18.37
CA VAL A 5 -10.57 -64.42 18.22
C VAL A 5 -11.39 -63.15 18.36
N ASN A 6 -11.17 -62.37 19.41
CA ASN A 6 -11.76 -61.03 19.54
C ASN A 6 -10.78 -60.00 18.97
N ILE A 7 -11.13 -59.40 17.84
CA ILE A 7 -10.39 -58.27 17.25
C ILE A 7 -10.97 -57.00 17.86
N PHE A 8 -10.16 -56.30 18.67
CA PHE A 8 -10.52 -55.02 19.25
C PHE A 8 -10.15 -53.91 18.25
N PHE A 9 -11.16 -53.30 17.61
CA PHE A 9 -10.94 -52.12 16.77
C PHE A 9 -10.81 -50.88 17.66
N LEU A 10 -9.57 -50.38 17.81
CA LEU A 10 -9.30 -49.08 18.42
C LEU A 10 -9.58 -47.98 17.38
N LEU A 11 -10.73 -47.33 17.50
CA LEU A 11 -11.01 -46.06 16.82
C LEU A 11 -10.21 -44.96 17.52
N LEU A 12 -9.05 -44.57 16.96
CA LEU A 12 -8.39 -43.31 17.33
C LEU A 12 -9.23 -42.16 16.77
N SER A 13 -10.02 -41.50 17.62
CA SER A 13 -10.57 -40.19 17.29
C SER A 13 -9.45 -39.16 17.34
N LEU A 14 -9.04 -38.65 16.17
CA LEU A 14 -8.24 -37.42 16.09
C LEU A 14 -9.13 -36.26 16.56
N MET A 15 -9.01 -35.90 17.84
CA MET A 15 -9.56 -34.65 18.35
C MET A 15 -8.66 -33.51 17.82
N SER A 16 -9.19 -32.74 16.88
CA SER A 16 -8.62 -31.46 16.48
C SER A 16 -8.96 -30.44 17.56
N GLU A 17 -7.98 -29.99 18.36
CA GLU A 17 -8.15 -28.83 19.22
C GLU A 17 -8.25 -27.58 18.34
N ALA A 18 -9.38 -26.88 18.41
CA ALA A 18 -9.49 -25.57 17.81
C ALA A 18 -8.62 -24.61 18.64
N ASN A 19 -7.53 -24.11 18.06
CA ASN A 19 -6.73 -23.06 18.69
C ASN A 19 -7.65 -21.87 18.97
N ASN A 20 -7.88 -21.59 20.24
CA ASN A 20 -8.67 -20.44 20.65
C ASN A 20 -7.78 -19.20 20.46
N TYR A 21 -7.99 -18.43 19.41
CA TYR A 21 -7.24 -17.20 19.17
C TYR A 21 -7.79 -16.09 20.06
N ASP A 22 -6.91 -15.42 20.82
CA ASP A 22 -7.26 -14.18 21.51
C ASP A 22 -7.47 -13.07 20.47
N ILE A 23 -8.72 -12.88 20.05
CA ILE A 23 -9.11 -11.82 19.13
C ILE A 23 -9.34 -10.55 19.93
N ARG A 24 -8.47 -9.56 19.72
CA ARG A 24 -8.67 -8.20 20.23
C ARG A 24 -9.27 -7.32 19.15
N VAL A 25 -10.38 -6.67 19.47
CA VAL A 25 -11.01 -5.68 18.60
C VAL A 25 -10.46 -4.29 18.95
N LEU A 26 -9.95 -3.58 17.95
CA LEU A 26 -9.56 -2.17 18.03
C LEU A 26 -10.48 -1.38 17.11
N SER A 27 -11.14 -0.36 17.64
CA SER A 27 -12.23 0.37 17.01
C SER A 27 -12.06 1.89 17.18
N ASN A 28 -13.05 2.66 16.75
CA ASN A 28 -13.07 4.10 16.98
C ASN A 28 -13.01 4.48 18.47
N LYS A 29 -13.53 3.61 19.36
CA LYS A 29 -13.44 3.84 20.82
C LYS A 29 -12.01 3.74 21.34
N ASP A 30 -11.14 3.05 20.61
CA ASP A 30 -9.74 2.84 20.97
C ASP A 30 -8.81 3.88 20.33
N GLY A 31 -9.34 4.74 19.45
CA GLY A 31 -8.60 5.82 18.79
C GLY A 31 -8.46 5.67 17.27
N LEU A 32 -8.96 4.59 16.66
CA LEU A 32 -9.01 4.45 15.20
C LEU A 32 -9.90 5.54 14.59
N SER A 33 -9.44 6.25 13.57
CA SER A 33 -10.18 7.40 13.04
C SER A 33 -11.46 7.02 12.28
N ASN A 34 -11.48 5.88 11.60
CA ASN A 34 -12.63 5.41 10.81
C ASN A 34 -12.62 3.88 10.70
N SER A 35 -13.81 3.27 10.72
CA SER A 35 -13.96 1.81 10.62
C SER A 35 -13.69 1.23 9.23
N SER A 36 -13.77 2.06 8.19
CA SER A 36 -13.46 1.69 6.81
C SER A 36 -11.95 1.76 6.59
N VAL A 37 -11.26 0.67 6.90
CA VAL A 37 -9.81 0.50 6.70
C VAL A 37 -9.54 0.01 5.28
N ASN A 38 -8.82 0.83 4.50
CA ASN A 38 -8.46 0.53 3.10
C ASN A 38 -7.15 -0.25 3.00
N VAL A 39 -6.18 0.07 3.86
CA VAL A 39 -4.82 -0.50 3.82
C VAL A 39 -4.29 -0.73 5.23
N VAL A 40 -3.60 -1.85 5.40
CA VAL A 40 -2.89 -2.22 6.62
C VAL A 40 -1.42 -2.45 6.25
N PHE A 41 -0.52 -1.79 6.96
CA PHE A 41 0.92 -1.86 6.71
C PHE A 41 1.69 -1.94 8.04
N GLN A 42 2.84 -2.61 8.05
CA GLN A 42 3.76 -2.59 9.18
C GLN A 42 5.11 -2.07 8.69
N ASP A 43 5.64 -1.05 9.34
CA ASP A 43 6.95 -0.51 9.00
C ASP A 43 8.11 -1.26 9.67
N SER A 44 9.33 -0.90 9.31
CA SER A 44 10.55 -1.47 9.90
C SER A 44 10.72 -1.15 11.39
N ASN A 45 10.02 -0.15 11.93
CA ASN A 45 9.97 0.19 13.36
C ASN A 45 8.94 -0.63 14.15
N LYS A 46 8.23 -1.56 13.50
CA LYS A 46 7.14 -2.37 14.08
C LYS A 46 5.90 -1.56 14.46
N LEU A 47 5.77 -0.34 13.93
CA LEU A 47 4.55 0.42 14.03
C LEU A 47 3.55 -0.11 13.00
N MET A 48 2.30 -0.24 13.42
CA MET A 48 1.21 -0.61 12.53
C MET A 48 0.58 0.65 11.96
N TRP A 49 0.36 0.66 10.65
CA TRP A 49 -0.24 1.78 9.93
C TRP A 49 -1.54 1.33 9.28
N PHE A 50 -2.59 2.13 9.47
CA PHE A 50 -3.91 1.88 8.94
C PHE A 50 -4.38 3.10 8.17
N GLY A 51 -4.49 2.94 6.85
CA GLY A 51 -5.10 3.93 5.99
C GLY A 51 -6.61 3.72 5.98
N THR A 52 -7.37 4.79 6.23
CA THR A 52 -8.82 4.73 6.31
C THR A 52 -9.48 5.76 5.39
N TRP A 53 -10.82 5.76 5.33
CA TRP A 53 -11.59 6.82 4.67
C TRP A 53 -11.54 8.19 5.38
N ASP A 54 -11.01 8.26 6.60
CA ASP A 54 -10.91 9.53 7.32
C ASP A 54 -9.68 9.56 8.25
N GLY A 55 -8.50 9.40 7.66
CA GLY A 55 -7.20 9.61 8.29
C GLY A 55 -6.24 8.44 8.12
N LEU A 56 -4.95 8.76 8.22
CA LEU A 56 -3.88 7.79 8.39
C LEU A 56 -3.66 7.56 9.89
N ASN A 57 -3.64 6.31 10.32
CA ASN A 57 -3.53 5.94 11.73
C ASN A 57 -2.23 5.19 11.96
N MET A 58 -1.42 5.61 12.92
CA MET A 58 -0.26 4.89 13.42
C MET A 58 -0.60 4.29 14.78
N TYR A 59 -0.32 3.01 14.98
CA TYR A 59 -0.52 2.32 16.24
C TYR A 59 0.80 1.74 16.73
N ASN A 60 1.16 2.09 17.97
CA ASN A 60 2.41 1.67 18.60
C ASN A 60 2.27 0.41 19.48
N GLY A 61 1.14 -0.30 19.39
CA GLY A 61 0.82 -1.42 20.29
C GLY A 61 0.03 -1.02 21.54
N LYS A 62 -0.14 0.29 21.79
CA LYS A 62 -0.89 0.83 22.94
C LYS A 62 -1.96 1.82 22.51
N GLU A 63 -1.61 2.80 21.69
CA GLU A 63 -2.48 3.92 21.31
C GLU A 63 -2.36 4.26 19.83
N PHE A 64 -3.39 4.92 19.30
CA PHE A 64 -3.40 5.44 17.94
C PHE A 64 -2.96 6.90 17.91
N ARG A 65 -2.17 7.24 16.89
CA ARG A 65 -1.95 8.61 16.43
C ARG A 65 -2.61 8.78 15.07
N VAL A 66 -3.44 9.80 14.94
CA VAL A 66 -4.19 10.08 13.71
C VAL A 66 -3.59 11.28 12.97
N TYR A 67 -3.39 11.11 11.67
CA TYR A 67 -2.94 12.12 10.73
C TYR A 67 -4.09 12.51 9.81
N LYS A 68 -4.41 13.81 9.79
CA LYS A 68 -5.44 14.39 8.92
C LYS A 68 -4.93 15.65 8.23
N PRO A 69 -5.53 16.05 7.10
CA PRO A 69 -5.25 17.35 6.50
C PRO A 69 -5.54 18.49 7.48
N SER A 70 -4.68 19.51 7.47
CA SER A 70 -4.84 20.71 8.27
C SER A 70 -4.76 21.93 7.35
N THR A 71 -5.83 22.73 7.32
CA THR A 71 -5.88 23.97 6.55
C THR A 71 -4.73 24.90 6.93
N GLY A 72 -4.02 25.43 5.94
CA GLY A 72 -2.89 26.33 6.15
C GLY A 72 -1.57 25.67 6.58
N ASN A 73 -1.55 24.35 6.80
CA ASN A 73 -0.32 23.61 7.07
C ASN A 73 0.07 22.78 5.85
N ALA A 74 1.12 23.18 5.12
CA ALA A 74 1.62 22.43 3.97
C ALA A 74 2.31 21.11 4.36
N GLU A 75 2.74 20.99 5.62
CA GLU A 75 3.44 19.81 6.16
C GLU A 75 2.48 18.76 6.75
N SER A 76 1.15 18.91 6.61
CA SER A 76 0.19 17.83 6.93
C SER A 76 -0.05 16.93 5.71
N ILE A 77 -0.71 15.79 5.88
CA ILE A 77 -1.16 14.97 4.75
C ILE A 77 -2.12 15.74 3.84
N SER A 78 -2.10 15.45 2.54
CA SER A 78 -2.86 16.17 1.50
C SER A 78 -4.37 15.87 1.51
N ASN A 79 -4.77 14.65 1.89
CA ASN A 79 -6.16 14.20 1.91
C ASN A 79 -6.38 13.18 3.05
N ASN A 80 -7.62 13.02 3.50
CA ASN A 80 -7.98 12.12 4.59
C ASN A 80 -8.26 10.69 4.14
N ILE A 81 -8.60 10.45 2.87
CA ILE A 81 -8.84 9.12 2.33
C ILE A 81 -7.50 8.52 1.89
N ILE A 82 -7.06 7.50 2.61
CA ILE A 82 -5.78 6.82 2.37
C ILE A 82 -6.01 5.59 1.50
N ARG A 83 -5.20 5.45 0.44
CA ARG A 83 -5.33 4.38 -0.54
C ARG A 83 -4.24 3.32 -0.42
N ASP A 84 -3.01 3.75 -0.17
CA ASP A 84 -1.88 2.82 -0.15
C ASP A 84 -0.72 3.38 0.70
N ILE A 85 0.11 2.47 1.23
CA ILE A 85 1.23 2.79 2.10
C ILE A 85 2.41 1.87 1.76
N ILE A 86 3.58 2.47 1.52
CA ILE A 86 4.85 1.75 1.37
C ILE A 86 5.95 2.42 2.21
N GLU A 87 6.98 1.65 2.55
CA GLU A 87 8.19 2.18 3.19
C GLU A 87 9.30 2.31 2.13
N GLU A 88 9.86 3.51 1.98
CA GLU A 88 11.06 3.72 1.14
C GLU A 88 12.30 3.21 1.87
N LYS A 89 12.40 3.59 3.14
CA LYS A 89 13.46 3.22 4.07
C LYS A 89 13.00 3.52 5.49
N LYS A 90 13.77 3.08 6.47
CA LYS A 90 13.48 3.33 7.88
C LYS A 90 13.10 4.79 8.13
N ASP A 91 11.97 4.98 8.81
CA ASP A 91 11.37 6.27 9.17
C ASP A 91 10.77 7.10 8.02
N ILE A 92 10.85 6.63 6.76
CA ILE A 92 10.33 7.32 5.58
C ILE A 92 9.26 6.46 4.89
N LEU A 93 8.02 6.93 4.95
CA LEU A 93 6.87 6.29 4.31
C LEU A 93 6.38 7.10 3.12
N TRP A 94 5.88 6.41 2.10
CA TRP A 94 5.07 7.01 1.06
C TRP A 94 3.61 6.60 1.24
N ILE A 95 2.71 7.58 1.10
CA ILE A 95 1.29 7.44 1.34
C ILE A 95 0.52 7.99 0.14
N ALA A 96 -0.17 7.11 -0.56
CA ALA A 96 -1.12 7.47 -1.60
C ALA A 96 -2.48 7.83 -0.96
N THR A 97 -3.09 8.91 -1.44
CA THR A 97 -4.40 9.39 -0.96
C THR A 97 -5.32 9.66 -2.14
N ASP A 98 -6.60 9.99 -1.92
CA ASP A 98 -7.49 10.41 -3.02
C ASP A 98 -7.08 11.72 -3.70
N PHE A 99 -6.16 12.47 -3.10
CA PHE A 99 -5.61 13.69 -3.68
C PHE A 99 -4.15 13.86 -3.31
N GLY A 100 -3.26 13.41 -4.20
CA GLY A 100 -1.82 13.54 -4.07
C GLY A 100 -1.15 12.36 -3.37
N ILE A 101 0.17 12.34 -3.52
CA ILE A 101 1.09 11.36 -2.94
C ILE A 101 1.90 12.08 -1.87
N ASN A 102 2.10 11.46 -0.72
CA ASN A 102 2.74 12.10 0.42
C ASN A 102 3.97 11.30 0.86
N ARG A 103 5.06 11.99 1.18
CA ARG A 103 6.22 11.41 1.85
C ARG A 103 6.22 11.85 3.31
N LEU A 104 6.11 10.91 4.24
CA LEU A 104 6.14 11.15 5.68
C LEU A 104 7.51 10.83 6.25
N ASN A 105 8.12 11.82 6.89
CA ASN A 105 9.22 11.58 7.84
C ASN A 105 8.64 11.39 9.23
N ILE A 106 8.72 10.15 9.75
CA ILE A 106 8.12 9.76 11.03
C ILE A 106 8.76 10.51 12.20
N ARG A 107 10.08 10.71 12.18
CA ARG A 107 10.83 11.36 13.26
C ARG A 107 10.51 12.85 13.37
N GLU A 108 10.45 13.51 12.22
CA GLU A 108 10.15 14.94 12.14
C GLU A 108 8.66 15.23 12.22
N ASN A 109 7.83 14.21 11.99
CA ASN A 109 6.38 14.32 11.90
C ASN A 109 5.94 15.31 10.81
N LYS A 110 6.60 15.24 9.65
CA LYS A 110 6.40 16.14 8.53
C LYS A 110 6.01 15.38 7.28
N PHE A 111 5.00 15.89 6.59
CA PHE A 111 4.63 15.44 5.27
C PHE A 111 5.20 16.38 4.22
N GLU A 112 5.63 15.78 3.13
CA GLU A 112 5.85 16.46 1.86
C GLU A 112 4.83 15.94 0.85
N ARG A 113 4.27 16.84 0.04
CA ARG A 113 3.17 16.53 -0.87
C ARG A 113 3.63 16.61 -2.31
N PHE A 114 3.22 15.64 -3.10
CA PHE A 114 3.49 15.57 -4.53
C PHE A 114 2.17 15.41 -5.29
N PHE A 115 2.03 16.16 -6.37
CA PHE A 115 0.88 16.15 -7.26
C PHE A 115 1.38 15.90 -8.68
N VAL A 116 0.77 14.96 -9.40
CA VAL A 116 1.27 14.48 -10.70
C VAL A 116 0.62 15.16 -11.92
N ASP A 117 -0.46 15.92 -11.73
CA ASP A 117 -1.01 16.81 -12.76
C ASP A 117 -1.78 18.02 -12.16
N SER A 118 -1.82 19.07 -12.96
CA SER A 118 -2.41 20.40 -12.80
C SER A 118 -3.94 20.46 -12.92
N LEU A 119 -4.62 19.37 -13.28
CA LEU A 119 -6.09 19.39 -13.42
C LEU A 119 -6.85 19.59 -12.10
N HIS A 120 -6.18 19.54 -10.92
CA HIS A 120 -6.77 19.81 -9.59
C HIS A 120 -8.16 19.16 -9.38
N ARG A 121 -8.42 17.99 -9.99
CA ARG A 121 -9.67 17.26 -9.80
C ARG A 121 -9.43 16.21 -8.75
N GLU A 122 -10.23 16.24 -7.69
CA GLU A 122 -10.35 15.09 -6.80
C GLU A 122 -10.81 13.89 -7.63
N VAL A 123 -10.00 12.83 -7.62
CA VAL A 123 -10.33 11.59 -8.32
C VAL A 123 -10.98 10.67 -7.30
N THR A 124 -12.30 10.62 -7.31
CA THR A 124 -13.07 9.80 -6.36
C THR A 124 -13.20 8.37 -6.90
N ASN A 125 -12.17 7.54 -6.68
CA ASN A 125 -12.20 6.10 -6.98
C ASN A 125 -11.45 5.33 -5.88
N GLU A 126 -11.89 4.10 -5.58
CA GLU A 126 -11.22 3.30 -4.54
C GLU A 126 -9.75 2.95 -4.83
N HIS A 127 -9.35 3.05 -6.10
CA HIS A 127 -7.99 2.85 -6.59
C HIS A 127 -7.51 4.08 -7.37
N SER A 128 -7.87 5.28 -6.88
CA SER A 128 -7.54 6.58 -7.48
C SER A 128 -6.03 6.81 -7.56
N TYR A 129 -5.31 6.47 -6.49
CA TYR A 129 -3.85 6.50 -6.40
C TYR A 129 -3.36 5.18 -5.84
N LEU A 130 -2.39 4.58 -6.52
CA LEU A 130 -1.65 3.41 -6.03
C LEU A 130 -0.18 3.74 -6.03
N ILE A 131 0.59 3.10 -5.15
CA ILE A 131 2.02 3.32 -5.05
C ILE A 131 2.77 2.01 -4.86
N ALA A 132 3.89 1.86 -5.54
CA ALA A 132 4.76 0.72 -5.42
C ALA A 132 6.19 1.17 -5.27
N GLY A 133 6.97 0.44 -4.48
CA GLY A 133 8.39 0.65 -4.39
C GLY A 133 9.15 -0.63 -4.13
N ASN A 134 10.44 -0.63 -4.45
CA ASN A 134 11.34 -1.76 -4.26
C ASN A 134 12.55 -1.37 -3.39
N ARG A 135 13.42 -2.36 -3.12
CA ARG A 135 14.57 -2.17 -2.22
C ARG A 135 15.66 -1.27 -2.78
N SER A 136 15.69 -1.02 -4.09
CA SER A 136 16.61 -0.06 -4.69
C SER A 136 16.18 1.39 -4.47
N GLY A 137 15.00 1.60 -3.88
CA GLY A 137 14.42 2.92 -3.59
C GLY A 137 13.65 3.49 -4.79
N ARG A 138 13.33 2.68 -5.80
CA ARG A 138 12.45 3.12 -6.88
C ARG A 138 11.03 3.24 -6.37
N ILE A 139 10.36 4.34 -6.71
CA ILE A 139 8.96 4.59 -6.36
C ILE A 139 8.19 4.83 -7.65
N ILE A 140 7.13 4.07 -7.86
CA ILE A 140 6.19 4.17 -8.98
C ILE A 140 4.81 4.49 -8.40
N ALA A 141 4.09 5.38 -9.05
CA ALA A 141 2.70 5.68 -8.72
C ALA A 141 1.82 5.51 -9.94
N SER A 142 0.59 5.03 -9.76
CA SER A 142 -0.43 5.08 -10.80
C SER A 142 -1.59 5.94 -10.33
N VAL A 143 -2.06 6.82 -11.20
CA VAL A 143 -3.18 7.71 -10.93
C VAL A 143 -4.29 7.46 -11.94
N TYR A 144 -5.48 7.13 -11.43
CA TYR A 144 -6.62 6.75 -12.25
C TYR A 144 -6.94 7.86 -13.27
N GLN A 145 -7.03 7.46 -14.55
CA GLN A 145 -7.22 8.33 -15.72
C GLN A 145 -6.10 9.33 -16.03
N GLN A 146 -4.97 9.30 -15.31
CA GLN A 146 -3.83 10.20 -15.56
C GLN A 146 -2.58 9.44 -16.02
N GLY A 147 -2.37 8.21 -15.55
CA GLY A 147 -1.30 7.34 -16.04
C GLY A 147 -0.42 6.77 -14.93
N ILE A 148 0.78 6.33 -15.31
CA ILE A 148 1.81 5.84 -14.39
C ILE A 148 2.95 6.85 -14.35
N TYR A 149 3.55 7.01 -13.18
CA TYR A 149 4.60 7.95 -12.91
C TYR A 149 5.72 7.28 -12.12
N PHE A 150 6.96 7.72 -12.32
CA PHE A 150 8.08 7.34 -11.47
C PHE A 150 8.57 8.55 -10.68
N PHE A 151 9.05 8.32 -9.47
CA PHE A 151 9.63 9.38 -8.66
C PHE A 151 11.08 9.63 -9.06
N HIS A 152 11.36 10.82 -9.57
CA HIS A 152 12.69 11.27 -9.93
C HIS A 152 13.35 11.95 -8.71
N SER A 153 14.24 11.24 -8.02
CA SER A 153 14.81 11.69 -6.73
C SER A 153 15.62 12.99 -6.81
N ILE A 154 16.36 13.22 -7.90
CA ILE A 154 17.17 14.44 -8.10
C ILE A 154 16.29 15.68 -8.19
N ASN A 155 15.21 15.61 -8.97
CA ASN A 155 14.27 16.70 -9.19
C ASN A 155 13.18 16.77 -8.12
N ASN A 156 13.11 15.74 -7.26
CA ASN A 156 12.14 15.58 -6.19
C ASN A 156 10.69 15.78 -6.71
N ARG A 157 10.35 15.08 -7.78
CA ARG A 157 9.03 15.12 -8.42
C ARG A 157 8.69 13.80 -9.08
N PHE A 158 7.40 13.58 -9.32
CA PHE A 158 6.94 12.48 -10.16
C PHE A 158 6.97 12.91 -11.63
N GLU A 159 7.46 12.02 -12.49
CA GLU A 159 7.51 12.20 -13.93
C GLU A 159 6.72 11.07 -14.61
N PRO A 160 6.02 11.33 -15.73
CA PRO A 160 5.27 10.31 -16.43
C PRO A 160 6.16 9.15 -16.87
N LEU A 161 5.64 7.94 -16.77
CA LEU A 161 6.19 6.75 -17.39
C LEU A 161 5.35 6.45 -18.62
N ASP A 162 5.93 6.63 -19.80
CA ASP A 162 5.24 6.41 -21.07
C ASP A 162 4.88 4.92 -21.23
N ILE A 163 3.58 4.65 -21.21
CA ILE A 163 2.99 3.34 -21.48
C ILE A 163 1.98 3.53 -22.59
N ASP A 164 2.20 2.84 -23.70
CA ASP A 164 1.44 3.04 -24.95
C ASP A 164 -0.04 2.62 -24.88
N GLU A 165 -0.49 2.06 -23.75
CA GLU A 165 -1.87 1.62 -23.56
C GLU A 165 -2.55 2.24 -22.32
N PRO A 166 -3.80 2.72 -22.44
CA PRO A 166 -4.58 3.14 -21.30
C PRO A 166 -4.99 1.93 -20.45
N LEU A 167 -4.39 1.79 -19.27
CA LEU A 167 -4.67 0.68 -18.35
C LEU A 167 -5.65 1.09 -17.25
N ASN A 168 -6.70 0.28 -17.06
CA ASN A 168 -7.61 0.41 -15.92
C ASN A 168 -7.04 -0.34 -14.72
N ILE A 169 -6.09 0.29 -14.04
CA ILE A 169 -5.25 -0.36 -13.04
C ILE A 169 -6.05 -0.67 -11.78
N ARG A 170 -5.87 -1.89 -11.26
CA ARG A 170 -6.37 -2.35 -9.96
C ARG A 170 -5.26 -2.45 -8.93
N LYS A 171 -4.07 -2.91 -9.34
CA LYS A 171 -2.90 -3.04 -8.45
C LYS A 171 -1.62 -2.90 -9.25
N ILE A 172 -0.63 -2.25 -8.65
CA ILE A 172 0.75 -2.23 -9.14
C ILE A 172 1.67 -2.80 -8.06
N ILE A 173 2.70 -3.51 -8.48
CA ILE A 173 3.86 -3.85 -7.64
C ILE A 173 5.12 -3.76 -8.49
N ILE A 174 6.24 -3.38 -7.90
CA ILE A 174 7.56 -3.43 -8.55
C ILE A 174 8.44 -4.39 -7.76
N ASP A 175 9.13 -5.28 -8.47
CA ASP A 175 10.07 -6.21 -7.83
C ASP A 175 11.50 -5.66 -7.80
N ASP A 176 12.40 -6.40 -7.14
CA ASP A 176 13.81 -6.02 -6.99
C ASP A 176 14.62 -6.19 -8.29
N LYS A 177 14.01 -6.72 -9.36
CA LYS A 177 14.59 -6.78 -10.72
C LYS A 177 14.04 -5.67 -11.61
N ASP A 178 13.38 -4.68 -11.02
CA ASP A 178 12.81 -3.54 -11.72
C ASP A 178 11.72 -3.94 -12.74
N GLN A 179 11.00 -5.02 -12.45
CA GLN A 179 9.82 -5.42 -13.22
C GLN A 179 8.57 -4.84 -12.54
N LEU A 180 7.83 -4.03 -13.29
CA LEU A 180 6.54 -3.50 -12.89
C LEU A 180 5.45 -4.49 -13.30
N TRP A 181 4.72 -4.98 -12.33
CA TRP A 181 3.60 -5.87 -12.51
C TRP A 181 2.30 -5.10 -12.33
N ILE A 182 1.40 -5.18 -13.31
CA ILE A 182 0.16 -4.42 -13.33
C ILE A 182 -1.01 -5.39 -13.45
N LEU A 183 -1.87 -5.40 -12.44
CA LEU A 183 -3.17 -6.07 -12.51
C LEU A 183 -4.22 -5.06 -12.89
N THR A 184 -4.97 -5.31 -13.97
CA THR A 184 -6.09 -4.44 -14.38
C THR A 184 -7.43 -4.88 -13.79
N LYS A 185 -8.45 -4.03 -13.86
CA LYS A 185 -9.82 -4.36 -13.44
C LYS A 185 -10.45 -5.45 -14.31
N GLU A 186 -9.99 -5.56 -15.55
CA GLU A 186 -10.34 -6.61 -16.51
C GLU A 186 -9.65 -7.96 -16.19
N LYS A 187 -8.89 -8.02 -15.09
CA LYS A 187 -8.16 -9.20 -14.60
C LYS A 187 -7.02 -9.65 -15.51
N LEU A 188 -6.48 -8.73 -16.31
CA LEU A 188 -5.25 -8.94 -17.06
C LEU A 188 -4.05 -8.63 -16.18
N LEU A 189 -2.98 -9.41 -16.34
CA LEU A 189 -1.70 -9.20 -15.68
C LEU A 189 -0.67 -8.84 -16.75
N PHE A 190 -0.13 -7.64 -16.65
CA PHE A 190 0.96 -7.16 -17.50
C PHE A 190 2.25 -7.16 -16.70
N LYS A 191 3.35 -7.40 -17.42
CA LYS A 191 4.69 -7.31 -16.87
C LYS A 191 5.52 -6.38 -17.75
N ILE A 192 6.10 -5.36 -17.13
CA ILE A 192 6.84 -4.31 -17.82
C ILE A 192 8.26 -4.23 -17.25
N ALA A 193 9.26 -4.40 -18.11
CA ALA A 193 10.67 -4.24 -17.71
C ALA A 193 11.07 -2.76 -17.74
N LEU A 194 11.50 -2.23 -16.59
CA LEU A 194 11.92 -0.85 -16.45
C LEU A 194 13.44 -0.74 -16.47
N ARG A 195 13.97 0.17 -17.28
CA ARG A 195 15.41 0.44 -17.35
C ARG A 195 15.69 1.92 -17.16
N GLN A 196 16.69 2.23 -16.34
CA GLN A 196 17.21 3.59 -16.26
C GLN A 196 18.04 3.88 -17.52
N HIS A 197 17.74 4.97 -18.20
CA HIS A 197 18.52 5.52 -19.30
C HIS A 197 18.76 7.01 -19.03
N GLU A 198 19.99 7.38 -18.71
CA GLU A 198 20.33 8.72 -18.18
C GLU A 198 19.48 9.04 -16.94
N ASP A 199 18.76 10.16 -16.97
CA ASP A 199 17.87 10.61 -15.89
C ASP A 199 16.42 10.10 -16.07
N GLN A 200 16.13 9.39 -17.17
CA GLN A 200 14.79 8.88 -17.45
C GLN A 200 14.63 7.40 -17.15
N LEU A 201 13.40 7.02 -16.77
CA LEU A 201 13.00 5.63 -16.65
C LEU A 201 12.19 5.24 -17.88
N ILE A 202 12.67 4.26 -18.63
CA ILE A 202 12.05 3.82 -19.89
C ILE A 202 11.50 2.40 -19.77
N VAL A 203 10.42 2.15 -20.50
CA VAL A 203 9.87 0.81 -20.73
C VAL A 203 10.69 0.13 -21.81
N THR A 204 11.14 -1.10 -21.54
CA THR A 204 12.00 -1.84 -22.47
C THR A 204 11.31 -3.03 -23.13
N ASP A 205 10.41 -3.70 -22.41
CA ASP A 205 9.59 -4.81 -22.92
C ASP A 205 8.25 -4.83 -22.16
N ILE A 206 7.18 -5.22 -22.86
CA ILE A 206 5.83 -5.46 -22.31
C ILE A 206 5.45 -6.89 -22.66
N ASP A 207 5.30 -7.73 -21.64
CA ASP A 207 4.84 -9.13 -21.73
C ASP A 207 3.42 -9.29 -21.14
#